data_AF-A0A924UFW1-F1
#
_entry.id   AF-A0A924UFW1-F1
#
_cell.length_a   1.000
_cell.length_b   1.000
_cell.length_c   1.000
_cell.angle_alpha   90.00
_cell.angle_beta   90.00
_cell.angle_gamma   90.00
#
_symmetry.space_group_name_H-M   'P 1'
#
loop_
_entity.id
_entity.type
_entity.pdbx_description
1 polymer ?
#
loop_
_entity_poly.entity_id
_entity_poly.type
_entity_poly.pdbx_seq_one_letter_code
_entity_poly.pdbx_strand_id
1 'polypeptide(L)'
;MSRAALEVLTVQVPFTIRKRGGRKVMVMPDGAKPERQKVDNTLVKALARAFRWKRMIDSGDFATISDLADHEKIASSYLTRVLRLTLLAPQIVEGIVAGRGEPGLAKLMETFPAEWCEQPLRKGS
;
A
#
# COMPACT_ATOMS: atom_id res chain seq x y z
N MET A 1 26.83 7.09 -29.67
CA MET A 1 26.52 6.74 -28.26
C MET A 1 25.19 7.38 -27.90
N SER A 2 24.10 6.60 -27.82
CA SER A 2 22.76 7.11 -27.49
C SER A 2 22.41 6.72 -26.05
N ARG A 3 22.04 7.71 -25.25
CA ARG A 3 21.68 7.55 -23.83
C ARG A 3 20.19 7.20 -23.77
N ALA A 4 19.86 6.00 -23.29
CA ALA A 4 18.48 5.56 -23.12
C ALA A 4 17.75 6.51 -22.15
N ALA A 5 16.66 7.12 -22.61
CA ALA A 5 15.76 7.89 -21.76
C ALA A 5 15.00 6.91 -20.86
N LEU A 6 15.09 7.10 -19.55
CA LEU A 6 14.27 6.36 -18.58
C LEU A 6 12.81 6.72 -18.83
N GLU A 7 11.98 5.77 -19.26
CA GLU A 7 10.54 5.98 -19.37
C GLU A 7 9.93 6.05 -17.97
N VAL A 8 9.60 7.27 -17.54
CA VAL A 8 8.95 7.52 -16.25
C VAL A 8 7.44 7.48 -16.44
N LEU A 9 6.79 6.43 -15.93
CA LEU A 9 5.33 6.38 -15.84
C LEU A 9 4.84 7.26 -14.68
N THR A 10 4.29 8.42 -15.01
CA THR A 10 3.70 9.34 -14.02
C THR A 10 2.21 9.06 -13.86
N VAL A 11 1.80 8.59 -12.69
CA VAL A 11 0.37 8.39 -12.34
C VAL A 11 -0.13 9.55 -11.50
N GLN A 12 -1.09 10.31 -12.03
CA GLN A 12 -1.76 11.43 -11.35
C GLN A 12 -3.11 10.96 -10.81
N VAL A 13 -3.29 10.99 -9.49
CA VAL A 13 -4.56 10.61 -8.83
C VAL A 13 -5.15 11.85 -8.14
N PRO A 14 -6.34 12.33 -8.55
CA PRO A 14 -6.98 13.48 -7.89
C PRO A 14 -7.57 13.06 -6.54
N PHE A 15 -7.18 13.74 -5.46
CA PHE A 15 -7.80 13.54 -4.15
C PHE A 15 -7.98 14.86 -3.39
N THR A 16 -9.02 14.94 -2.55
CA THR A 16 -9.34 16.13 -1.75
C THR A 16 -9.21 15.83 -0.26
N ILE A 17 -8.32 16.54 0.43
CA ILE A 17 -8.13 16.43 1.88
C ILE A 17 -9.16 17.32 2.58
N ARG A 18 -9.91 16.75 3.53
CA ARG A 18 -10.68 17.54 4.53
C ARG A 18 -10.31 17.09 5.93
N LYS A 19 -10.32 17.98 6.93
CA LYS A 19 -10.06 17.66 8.35
C LYS A 19 -11.30 17.96 9.21
N ARG A 20 -11.63 17.06 10.13
CA ARG A 20 -12.57 17.29 11.25
C ARG A 20 -12.05 16.51 12.46
N GLY A 21 -11.61 17.23 13.50
CA GLY A 21 -11.30 16.73 14.86
C GLY A 21 -10.75 15.30 14.98
N GLY A 22 -9.68 14.93 14.27
CA GLY A 22 -9.02 13.62 14.41
C GLY A 22 -9.74 12.40 13.82
N ARG A 23 -11.08 12.39 13.66
CA ARG A 23 -11.84 11.36 12.92
C ARG A 23 -13.07 11.97 12.26
N LYS A 24 -13.22 11.75 10.95
CA LYS A 24 -14.48 12.00 10.24
C LYS A 24 -15.46 10.87 10.51
N VAL A 25 -16.61 11.18 11.10
CA VAL A 25 -17.74 10.27 11.23
C VAL A 25 -18.92 10.87 10.46
N MET A 26 -19.47 10.09 9.54
CA MET A 26 -20.70 10.40 8.80
C MET A 26 -21.84 9.73 9.57
N VAL A 27 -22.71 10.51 10.18
CA VAL A 27 -23.91 10.02 10.88
C VAL A 27 -25.08 10.18 9.92
N MET A 28 -25.82 9.09 9.68
CA MET A 28 -27.03 9.06 8.85
C MET A 28 -28.24 8.69 9.72
N PRO A 29 -29.48 9.02 9.30
CA PRO A 29 -30.70 8.69 10.04
C PRO A 29 -30.93 7.17 10.14
N ASP A 30 -31.67 6.78 11.19
CA ASP A 30 -31.90 5.39 11.58
C ASP A 30 -32.39 4.49 10.43
N GLY A 31 -31.72 3.35 10.27
CA GLY A 31 -32.15 2.25 9.38
C GLY A 31 -31.22 1.96 8.19
N ALA A 32 -30.32 2.87 7.81
CA ALA A 32 -29.35 2.60 6.75
C ALA A 32 -28.09 1.90 7.32
N LYS A 33 -28.04 0.56 7.29
CA LYS A 33 -26.77 -0.15 7.48
C LYS A 33 -25.86 0.22 6.31
N PRO A 34 -24.67 0.81 6.53
CA PRO A 34 -23.75 1.02 5.44
C PRO A 34 -23.19 -0.35 5.07
N GLU A 35 -23.66 -0.93 3.97
CA GLU A 35 -22.87 -1.90 3.21
C GLU A 35 -21.74 -1.16 2.49
N ARG A 36 -20.94 -0.41 3.27
CA ARG A 36 -19.68 0.14 2.80
C ARG A 36 -18.63 -0.84 3.28
N GLN A 37 -18.16 -1.67 2.36
CA GLN A 37 -16.82 -2.24 2.45
C GLN A 37 -15.86 -1.09 2.78
N LYS A 38 -15.52 -0.98 4.07
CA LYS A 38 -14.80 0.16 4.60
C LYS A 38 -13.35 -0.06 4.20
N VAL A 39 -12.88 0.70 3.22
CA VAL A 39 -11.47 0.71 2.81
C VAL A 39 -10.60 0.68 4.06
N ASP A 40 -9.76 -0.34 4.20
CA ASP A 40 -8.87 -0.46 5.35
C ASP A 40 -7.77 0.58 5.22
N ASN A 41 -8.02 1.76 5.82
CA ASN A 41 -7.09 2.87 5.86
C ASN A 41 -5.71 2.47 6.42
N THR A 42 -5.63 1.42 7.24
CA THR A 42 -4.35 0.92 7.76
C THR A 42 -3.56 0.24 6.66
N LEU A 43 -4.23 -0.62 5.88
CA LEU A 43 -3.63 -1.33 4.77
C LEU A 43 -3.22 -0.37 3.64
N VAL A 44 -4.08 0.59 3.30
CA VAL A 44 -3.74 1.65 2.32
C VAL A 44 -2.51 2.46 2.74
N LYS A 45 -2.42 2.83 4.03
CA LYS A 45 -1.24 3.53 4.55
C LYS A 45 0.02 2.67 4.54
N ALA A 46 -0.11 1.37 4.83
CA ALA A 46 1.01 0.43 4.77
C ALA A 46 1.55 0.33 3.34
N LEU A 47 0.68 0.19 2.34
CA LEU A 47 1.07 0.23 0.92
C LEU A 47 1.76 1.54 0.55
N ALA A 48 1.17 2.68 0.93
CA ALA A 48 1.76 3.98 0.64
C ALA A 48 3.18 4.13 1.25
N ARG A 49 3.39 3.63 2.47
CA ARG A 49 4.73 3.59 3.08
C ARG A 49 5.68 2.67 2.33
N ALA A 50 5.23 1.46 1.97
CA ALA A 50 6.03 0.50 1.22
C ALA A 50 6.58 1.10 -0.08
N PHE A 51 5.71 1.73 -0.89
CA PHE A 51 6.13 2.39 -2.13
C PHE A 51 7.00 3.63 -1.89
N ARG A 52 6.74 4.40 -0.84
CA ARG A 52 7.60 5.55 -0.47
C ARG A 52 9.00 5.08 -0.09
N TRP A 53 9.11 4.07 0.76
CA TRP A 53 10.39 3.51 1.21
C TRP A 53 11.15 2.87 0.05
N LYS A 54 10.48 2.11 -0.81
CA LYS A 54 11.07 1.57 -2.04
C LYS A 54 11.66 2.69 -2.89
N ARG A 55 10.92 3.79 -3.10
CA ARG A 55 11.42 4.95 -3.87
C ARG A 55 12.68 5.57 -3.26
N MET A 56 12.73 5.73 -1.93
CA MET A 56 13.92 6.32 -1.26
C MET A 56 15.14 5.40 -1.33
N ILE A 57 14.94 4.08 -1.42
CA ILE A 57 16.03 3.13 -1.68
C ILE A 57 16.45 3.19 -3.15
N ASP A 58 15.48 3.13 -4.07
CA ASP A 58 15.73 3.15 -5.52
C ASP A 58 16.36 4.48 -5.99
N SER A 59 16.09 5.60 -5.33
CA SER A 59 16.72 6.90 -5.58
C SER A 59 18.14 7.00 -5.02
N GLY A 60 18.54 6.09 -4.14
CA GLY A 60 19.81 6.15 -3.42
C GLY A 60 19.83 7.15 -2.26
N ASP A 61 18.67 7.66 -1.81
CA ASP A 61 18.60 8.51 -0.60
C ASP A 61 19.10 7.76 0.63
N PHE A 62 18.93 6.43 0.64
CA PHE A 62 19.49 5.52 1.64
C PHE A 62 20.21 4.36 0.94
N ALA A 63 21.42 4.03 1.43
CA ALA A 63 22.23 2.97 0.84
C ALA A 63 21.69 1.57 1.17
N THR A 64 21.08 1.39 2.34
CA THR A 64 20.56 0.10 2.78
C THR A 64 19.20 0.19 3.46
N ILE A 65 18.51 -0.96 3.53
CA ILE A 65 17.28 -1.14 4.33
C ILE A 65 17.53 -0.79 5.81
N SER A 66 18.71 -1.13 6.33
CA SER A 66 19.08 -0.84 7.72
C SER A 66 19.20 0.66 7.97
N ASP A 67 19.85 1.41 7.07
CA ASP A 67 19.98 2.87 7.21
C ASP A 67 18.60 3.56 7.20
N LEU A 68 17.72 3.11 6.32
CA LEU A 68 16.35 3.64 6.27
C LEU A 68 15.55 3.27 7.52
N ALA A 69 15.73 2.05 8.04
CA ALA A 69 15.06 1.60 9.26
C ALA A 69 15.48 2.41 10.49
N ASP A 70 16.77 2.70 10.62
CA ASP A 70 17.32 3.54 11.69
C ASP A 70 16.79 4.97 11.58
N HIS A 71 16.74 5.54 10.36
CA HIS A 71 16.17 6.86 10.11
C HIS A 71 14.67 6.94 10.44
N GLU A 72 13.89 5.95 10.03
CA GLU A 72 12.44 5.86 10.31
C GLU A 72 12.14 5.39 11.75
N LYS A 73 13.18 5.03 12.54
CA LYS A 73 13.11 4.55 13.92
C LYS A 73 12.20 3.33 14.07
N ILE A 74 12.32 2.38 13.16
CA ILE A 74 11.56 1.14 13.15
C ILE A 74 12.50 -0.05 12.96
N ALA A 75 12.07 -1.24 13.40
CA ALA A 75 12.86 -2.44 13.20
C ALA A 75 13.05 -2.75 11.71
N SER A 76 14.28 -3.05 11.29
CA SER A 76 14.60 -3.44 9.91
C SER A 76 13.78 -4.65 9.42
N SER A 77 13.48 -5.60 10.32
CA SER A 77 12.58 -6.72 10.03
C SER A 77 11.14 -6.29 9.71
N TYR A 78 10.62 -5.29 10.42
CA TYR A 78 9.30 -4.73 10.16
C TYR A 78 9.29 -3.94 8.84
N LEU A 79 10.31 -3.10 8.62
CA LEU A 79 10.47 -2.35 7.37
C LEU A 79 10.49 -3.30 6.17
N THR A 80 11.26 -4.38 6.25
CA THR A 80 11.35 -5.42 5.21
C THR A 80 9.99 -6.05 4.95
N ARG A 81 9.22 -6.40 6.00
CA ARG A 81 7.86 -6.97 5.83
C ARG A 81 6.91 -6.00 5.12
N VAL A 82 6.99 -4.71 5.43
CA VAL A 82 6.19 -3.70 4.74
C VAL A 82 6.67 -3.51 3.30
N LEU A 83 7.98 -3.48 3.04
CA LEU A 83 8.52 -3.38 1.67
C LEU A 83 8.06 -4.53 0.77
N ARG A 84 7.89 -5.74 1.32
CA ARG A 84 7.35 -6.87 0.56
C ARG A 84 5.99 -6.56 -0.05
N LEU A 85 5.17 -5.70 0.55
CA LEU A 85 3.87 -5.31 -0.02
C LEU A 85 4.00 -4.67 -1.42
N THR A 86 5.18 -4.16 -1.81
CA THR A 86 5.43 -3.69 -3.18
C THR A 86 5.52 -4.81 -4.22
N LEU A 87 5.59 -6.07 -3.79
CA LEU A 87 5.60 -7.27 -4.63
C LEU A 87 4.19 -7.80 -4.91
N LEU A 88 3.15 -7.20 -4.32
CA LEU A 88 1.78 -7.61 -4.57
C LEU A 88 1.41 -7.40 -6.04
N ALA A 89 0.64 -8.34 -6.57
CA ALA A 89 0.08 -8.26 -7.91
C ALA A 89 -0.79 -6.99 -8.02
N PRO A 90 -0.76 -6.29 -9.17
CA PRO A 90 -1.50 -5.04 -9.36
C PRO A 90 -2.99 -5.14 -9.01
N GLN A 91 -3.62 -6.28 -9.33
CA GLN A 91 -5.04 -6.52 -9.10
C GLN A 91 -5.39 -6.56 -7.60
N ILE A 92 -4.48 -7.06 -6.76
CA ILE A 92 -4.64 -7.07 -5.30
C ILE A 92 -4.52 -5.65 -4.76
N VAL A 93 -3.53 -4.88 -5.23
CA VAL A 93 -3.36 -3.47 -4.85
C VAL A 93 -4.60 -2.66 -5.21
N GLU A 94 -5.13 -2.84 -6.42
CA GLU A 94 -6.39 -2.24 -6.86
C GLU A 94 -7.58 -2.67 -6.01
N GLY A 95 -7.64 -3.96 -5.64
CA GLY A 95 -8.65 -4.51 -4.74
C GLY A 95 -8.63 -3.82 -3.39
N ILE A 96 -7.44 -3.65 -2.81
CA ILE A 96 -7.23 -2.99 -1.51
C ILE A 96 -7.70 -1.53 -1.57
N VAL A 97 -7.27 -0.79 -2.60
CA VAL A 97 -7.61 0.64 -2.76
C VAL A 97 -9.10 0.83 -3.03
N ALA A 98 -9.71 -0.09 -3.78
CA ALA A 98 -11.15 -0.12 -4.03
C ALA A 98 -11.98 -0.66 -2.85
N GLY A 99 -11.33 -1.16 -1.79
CA GLY A 99 -11.99 -1.74 -0.62
C GLY A 99 -12.60 -3.13 -0.84
N ARG A 100 -12.23 -3.84 -1.91
CA ARG A 100 -12.84 -5.10 -2.34
C ARG A 100 -12.41 -6.32 -1.50
N GLY A 101 -12.73 -6.34 -0.21
CA GLY A 101 -12.65 -7.55 0.65
C GLY A 101 -11.33 -8.32 0.59
N GLU A 102 -10.22 -7.62 0.38
CA GLU A 102 -8.88 -8.21 0.27
C GLU A 102 -8.38 -8.73 1.64
N PRO A 103 -7.38 -9.62 1.68
CA PRO A 103 -6.79 -10.07 2.91
C PRO A 103 -6.36 -8.87 3.77
N GLY A 104 -6.76 -8.87 5.04
CA GLY A 104 -6.39 -7.80 5.96
C GLY A 104 -4.87 -7.69 6.12
N LEU A 105 -4.39 -6.53 6.59
CA LEU A 105 -2.96 -6.26 6.73
C LEU A 105 -2.20 -7.37 7.49
N ALA A 106 -2.78 -7.94 8.55
CA ALA A 106 -2.14 -9.03 9.29
C ALA A 106 -1.75 -10.22 8.40
N LYS A 107 -2.63 -10.60 7.47
CA LYS A 107 -2.39 -11.71 6.54
C LYS A 107 -1.33 -11.36 5.50
N LEU A 108 -1.37 -10.14 4.96
CA LEU A 108 -0.38 -9.66 3.99
C LEU A 108 1.00 -9.40 4.59
N MET A 109 1.07 -9.26 5.92
CA MET A 109 2.34 -9.17 6.64
C MET A 109 2.98 -10.55 6.87
N GLU A 110 2.27 -11.66 6.65
CA GLU A 110 2.85 -13.00 6.56
C GLU A 110 3.63 -13.17 5.25
N THR A 111 4.36 -14.29 5.11
CA THR A 111 5.06 -14.59 3.85
C THR A 111 4.05 -14.95 2.76
N PHE A 112 4.14 -14.27 1.61
CA PHE A 112 3.41 -14.58 0.38
C PHE A 112 4.39 -14.74 -0.80
N PRO A 113 3.99 -15.48 -1.85
CA PRO A 113 4.85 -15.70 -3.02
C PRO A 113 5.14 -14.39 -3.76
N ALA A 114 6.38 -14.19 -4.19
CA ALA A 114 6.77 -13.02 -4.96
C ALA A 114 6.19 -13.05 -6.39
N GLU A 115 6.06 -14.26 -6.96
CA GLU A 115 5.50 -14.47 -8.30
C GLU A 115 4.00 -14.18 -8.31
N TRP A 116 3.58 -13.24 -9.17
CA TRP A 116 2.19 -12.78 -9.23
C TRP A 116 1.21 -13.90 -9.61
N CYS A 117 1.62 -14.87 -10.42
CA CYS A 117 0.79 -15.99 -10.83
C CYS A 117 0.45 -16.95 -9.67
N GLU A 118 1.27 -16.97 -8.62
CA GLU A 118 1.07 -17.78 -7.42
C GLU A 118 0.34 -17.02 -6.32
N GLN A 119 0.18 -15.71 -6.46
CA GLN A 119 -0.56 -14.91 -5.49
C GLN A 119 -2.06 -15.23 -5.60
N PRO A 120 -2.79 -15.36 -4.47
CA PRO A 120 -4.19 -15.71 -4.47
C PRO A 120 -5.02 -14.56 -5.03
N LEU A 121 -5.17 -14.53 -6.35
CA LEU A 121 -6.08 -13.65 -7.05
C LEU A 121 -7.51 -14.14 -6.77
N ARG A 122 -8.36 -13.26 -6.24
CA ARG A 122 -9.80 -13.53 -6.23
C ARG A 122 -10.25 -13.56 -7.69
N LYS A 123 -10.42 -14.77 -8.26
CA LYS A 123 -11.12 -14.95 -9.52
C LYS A 123 -12.54 -14.44 -9.30
N GLY A 124 -12.96 -13.48 -10.13
CA GLY A 124 -14.29 -12.88 -10.05
C GLY A 124 -15.36 -13.95 -9.99
N SER A 125 -16.31 -13.76 -9.07
CA SER A 125 -17.62 -14.43 -9.10
C SER A 125 -18.51 -13.77 -10.15
#